data_AF-A0A8X7XES5-F1
#
_entry.id   AF-A0A8X7XES5-F1
#
_cell.length_a   1.000
_cell.length_b   1.000
_cell.length_c   1.000
_cell.angle_alpha   90.00
_cell.angle_beta   90.00
_cell.angle_gamma   90.00
#
_symmetry.space_group_name_H-M   'P 1'
#
loop_
_entity.id
_entity.type
_entity.pdbx_description
1 polymer ?
#
loop_
_entity_poly.entity_id
_entity_poly.type
_entity_poly.pdbx_seq_one_letter_code
_entity_poly.pdbx_strand_id
1 'polypeptide(L)'
;VYSADNEEPGSSSLEFLVPRDLADGFINNKRESYRFRFQKVFDQAAKQEDIFEEIARPVADSVLAGYNGTIFAYGQTGSGKTFTITGGAERYGDRGIIPRTLSYLFQQFDKDTSKVYSARVSYLEIYNENGYDLLDPRHEAAKLEDLP
;
A
#
# COMPACT_ATOMS: atom_id res chain seq x y z
N VAL A 1 22.05 -0.21 -11.56
CA VAL A 1 22.06 0.81 -10.47
C VAL A 1 20.76 1.58 -10.58
N TYR A 2 20.13 1.97 -9.47
CA TYR A 2 18.94 2.82 -9.51
C TYR A 2 19.14 4.09 -8.69
N SER A 3 18.47 5.17 -9.09
CA SER A 3 18.39 6.43 -8.33
C SER A 3 16.93 6.87 -8.23
N ALA A 4 16.58 7.45 -7.08
CA ALA A 4 15.28 8.02 -6.84
C ALA A 4 15.47 9.52 -6.55
N ASP A 5 14.88 10.36 -7.39
CA ASP A 5 14.92 11.80 -7.26
C ASP A 5 13.54 12.31 -6.84
N ASN A 6 13.48 12.99 -5.70
CA ASN A 6 12.30 13.65 -5.17
C ASN A 6 12.52 15.17 -5.30
N GLU A 7 12.38 15.70 -6.52
CA GLU A 7 12.67 17.11 -6.82
C GLU A 7 11.58 18.06 -6.23
N GLU A 8 10.29 17.67 -6.30
CA GLU A 8 9.14 18.43 -5.77
C GLU A 8 7.93 17.50 -5.44
N PRO A 9 6.97 17.92 -4.60
CA PRO A 9 5.73 17.17 -4.36
C PRO A 9 4.97 16.92 -5.67
N GLY A 10 4.83 15.64 -6.06
CA GLY A 10 4.12 15.24 -7.28
C GLY A 10 5.00 15.07 -8.53
N SER A 11 6.33 15.22 -8.43
CA SER A 11 7.26 14.98 -9.54
C SER A 11 8.46 14.12 -9.12
N SER A 12 8.20 12.97 -8.49
CA SER A 12 9.26 12.00 -8.19
C SER A 12 9.60 11.17 -9.43
N SER A 13 10.88 10.85 -9.61
CA SER A 13 11.31 9.93 -10.66
C SER A 13 12.25 8.84 -10.18
N LEU A 14 12.07 7.64 -10.75
CA LEU A 14 12.88 6.46 -10.51
C LEU A 14 13.61 6.11 -11.81
N GLU A 15 14.94 6.12 -11.78
CA GLU A 15 15.77 5.77 -12.92
C GLU A 15 16.50 4.45 -12.67
N PHE A 16 16.47 3.55 -13.66
CA PHE A 16 17.23 2.31 -13.70
C PHE A 16 18.28 2.39 -14.80
N LEU A 17 19.54 2.24 -14.40
CA LEU A 17 20.68 2.07 -15.29
C LEU A 17 21.03 0.59 -15.39
N VAL A 18 20.83 0.03 -16.57
CA VAL A 18 21.17 -1.34 -16.95
C VAL A 18 22.61 -1.35 -17.46
N PRO A 19 23.55 -2.01 -16.75
CA PRO A 19 24.93 -2.11 -17.20
C PRO A 19 25.02 -2.81 -18.54
N ARG A 20 25.95 -2.37 -19.39
CA ARG A 20 26.25 -3.05 -20.65
C ARG A 20 26.79 -4.44 -20.38
N ASP A 21 26.27 -5.42 -21.10
CA ASP A 21 26.91 -6.73 -21.20
C ASP A 21 28.08 -6.62 -22.18
N LEU A 22 29.30 -6.82 -21.68
CA LEU A 22 30.52 -6.79 -22.50
C LEU A 22 30.58 -7.95 -23.51
N ALA A 23 29.77 -9.00 -23.32
CA ALA A 23 29.65 -10.12 -24.25
C ALA A 23 28.84 -9.78 -25.52
N ASP A 24 28.03 -8.72 -25.50
CA ASP A 24 27.17 -8.30 -26.64
C ASP A 24 27.95 -7.58 -27.77
N GLY A 25 29.26 -7.37 -27.61
CA GLY A 25 30.10 -6.65 -28.59
C GLY A 25 29.98 -5.13 -28.52
N PHE A 26 30.63 -4.43 -29.47
CA PHE A 26 30.77 -2.96 -29.44
C PHE A 26 29.52 -2.18 -29.89
N ILE A 27 28.62 -2.81 -30.65
CA ILE A 27 27.37 -2.18 -31.13
C ILE A 27 26.21 -2.86 -30.40
N ASN A 28 25.69 -2.18 -29.37
CA ASN A 28 24.52 -2.64 -28.63
C ASN A 28 23.43 -1.55 -28.66
N ASN A 29 22.36 -1.78 -29.42
CA ASN A 29 21.21 -0.86 -29.51
C ASN A 29 20.18 -1.09 -28.39
N LYS A 30 20.52 -1.86 -27.35
CA LYS A 30 19.66 -2.06 -26.19
C LYS A 30 19.53 -0.76 -25.40
N ARG A 31 18.34 -0.54 -24.85
CA ARG A 31 18.08 0.60 -23.97
C ARG A 31 18.73 0.37 -22.61
N GLU A 32 19.59 1.30 -22.21
CA GLU A 32 20.40 1.22 -20.98
C GLU A 32 19.84 2.04 -19.82
N SER A 33 19.01 3.05 -20.09
CA SER A 33 18.34 3.85 -19.06
C SER A 33 16.81 3.79 -19.18
N TYR A 34 16.15 3.51 -18.07
CA TYR A 34 14.70 3.51 -17.92
C TYR A 34 14.31 4.49 -16.83
N ARG A 35 13.52 5.51 -17.18
CA ARG A 35 13.04 6.52 -16.23
C ARG A 35 11.52 6.44 -16.11
N PHE A 36 11.04 6.36 -14.88
CA PHE A 36 9.63 6.30 -14.52
C PHE A 36 9.27 7.47 -13.62
N ARG A 37 8.06 8.02 -13.78
CA ARG A 37 7.55 9.11 -12.94
C ARG A 37 6.41 8.61 -12.07
N PHE A 38 6.42 9.02 -10.80
CA PHE A 38 5.41 8.69 -9.82
C PHE A 38 5.09 9.94 -8.99
N GLN A 39 3.95 9.93 -8.31
CA GLN A 39 3.58 11.00 -7.38
C GLN A 39 4.59 11.07 -6.23
N LYS A 40 5.07 9.92 -5.76
CA LYS A 40 6.09 9.79 -4.72
C LYS A 40 6.86 8.48 -4.88
N VAL A 41 8.16 8.52 -4.57
CA VAL A 41 9.02 7.33 -4.48
C VAL A 41 9.57 7.24 -3.06
N PHE A 42 9.25 6.14 -2.38
CA PHE A 42 9.78 5.82 -1.06
C PHE A 42 10.97 4.87 -1.23
N ASP A 43 12.11 5.23 -0.64
CA ASP A 43 13.30 4.40 -0.66
C ASP A 43 13.31 3.40 0.52
N GLN A 44 14.42 2.67 0.66
CA GLN A 44 14.57 1.64 1.69
C GLN A 44 14.65 2.20 3.12
N ALA A 45 14.86 3.51 3.29
CA ALA A 45 14.90 4.16 4.59
C ALA A 45 13.52 4.64 5.07
N ALA A 46 12.52 4.63 4.18
CA ALA A 46 11.15 5.02 4.50
C ALA A 46 10.56 4.11 5.60
N LYS A 47 9.96 4.74 6.61
CA LYS A 47 9.31 4.05 7.72
C LYS A 47 7.84 3.83 7.42
N GLN A 48 7.23 2.88 8.12
CA GLN A 48 5.79 2.61 8.03
C GLN A 48 4.93 3.82 8.39
N GLU A 49 5.44 4.69 9.27
CA GLU A 49 4.79 5.94 9.62
C GLU A 49 4.77 6.92 8.45
N ASP A 50 5.88 7.06 7.73
CA ASP A 50 5.97 7.92 6.54
C ASP A 50 4.98 7.45 5.46
N ILE A 51 4.88 6.13 5.24
CA ILE A 51 3.91 5.55 4.30
C ILE A 51 2.48 5.85 4.73
N PHE A 52 2.16 5.72 6.02
CA PHE A 52 0.83 5.99 6.53
C PHE A 52 0.44 7.47 6.36
N GLU A 53 1.30 8.40 6.78
CA GLU A 53 1.03 9.84 6.73
C GLU A 53 0.83 10.34 5.30
N GLU A 54 1.59 9.82 4.34
CA GLU A 54 1.59 10.29 2.96
C GLU A 54 0.53 9.62 2.07
N ILE A 55 0.20 8.35 2.35
CA ILE A 55 -0.70 7.56 1.49
C ILE A 55 -2.05 7.33 2.17
N ALA A 56 -2.06 6.81 3.40
CA ALA A 56 -3.27 6.31 4.01
C ALA A 56 -4.07 7.39 4.76
N ARG A 57 -3.39 8.34 5.40
CA ARG A 57 -4.04 9.41 6.16
C ARG A 57 -4.93 10.31 5.28
N PRO A 58 -4.51 10.79 4.10
CA PRO A 58 -5.39 11.59 3.23
C PRO A 58 -6.65 10.83 2.79
N VAL A 59 -6.52 9.51 2.59
CA VAL A 59 -7.65 8.63 2.27
C VAL A 59 -8.58 8.48 3.48
N ALA A 60 -8.02 8.28 4.69
CA ALA A 60 -8.80 8.20 5.92
C ALA A 60 -9.54 9.51 6.22
N ASP A 61 -8.91 10.67 6.00
CA ASP A 61 -9.54 11.98 6.13
C ASP A 61 -10.71 12.15 5.15
N SER A 62 -10.55 11.66 3.91
CA SER A 62 -11.62 11.64 2.92
C SER A 62 -12.79 10.74 3.36
N VAL A 63 -12.50 9.59 3.98
CA VAL A 63 -13.52 8.70 4.54
C VAL A 63 -14.29 9.37 5.68
N LEU A 64 -13.61 10.08 6.57
CA LEU A 64 -14.25 10.85 7.65
C LEU A 64 -15.13 12.00 7.11
N ALA A 65 -14.84 12.50 5.91
CA ALA A 65 -15.66 13.48 5.20
C ALA A 65 -16.84 12.85 4.42
N GLY A 66 -17.00 11.53 4.46
CA GLY A 66 -18.11 10.81 3.83
C GLY A 66 -17.84 10.26 2.43
N TYR A 67 -16.58 10.20 2.00
CA TYR A 67 -16.19 9.65 0.70
C TYR A 67 -15.66 8.21 0.80
N ASN A 68 -15.75 7.45 -0.30
CA ASN A 68 -15.13 6.13 -0.36
C ASN A 68 -13.62 6.22 -0.62
N GLY A 69 -12.83 5.35 0.00
CA GLY A 69 -11.39 5.26 -0.16
C GLY A 69 -10.93 3.83 -0.46
N THR A 70 -9.91 3.66 -1.30
CA THR A 70 -9.34 2.34 -1.62
C THR A 70 -7.83 2.45 -1.78
N ILE A 71 -7.09 1.52 -1.16
CA ILE A 71 -5.64 1.44 -1.22
C ILE A 71 -5.26 0.04 -1.69
N PHE A 72 -4.43 -0.04 -2.72
CA PHE A 72 -3.88 -1.30 -3.24
C PHE A 72 -2.38 -1.38 -2.96
N ALA A 73 -1.91 -2.57 -2.61
CA ALA A 73 -0.49 -2.92 -2.66
C ALA A 73 -0.25 -3.91 -3.79
N TYR A 74 0.61 -3.55 -4.73
CA TYR A 74 0.89 -4.35 -5.93
C TYR A 74 2.40 -4.59 -6.09
N GLY A 75 2.76 -5.77 -6.61
CA GLY A 75 4.15 -6.18 -6.81
C GLY A 75 4.33 -7.69 -6.73
N GLN A 76 5.50 -8.19 -7.13
CA GLN A 76 5.83 -9.61 -7.08
C GLN A 76 5.88 -10.18 -5.65
N THR A 77 5.86 -11.51 -5.50
CA THR A 77 6.08 -12.15 -4.19
C THR A 77 7.43 -11.73 -3.61
N GLY A 78 7.45 -11.44 -2.30
CA GLY A 78 8.64 -10.92 -1.62
C GLY A 78 8.88 -9.41 -1.76
N SER A 79 8.07 -8.67 -2.54
CA SER A 79 8.25 -7.22 -2.75
C SER A 79 7.79 -6.33 -1.58
N GLY A 80 7.33 -6.91 -0.46
CA GLY A 80 6.91 -6.15 0.73
C GLY A 80 5.42 -5.80 0.83
N LYS A 81 4.54 -6.24 -0.08
CA LYS A 81 3.09 -5.94 -0.04
C LYS A 81 2.44 -6.15 1.34
N THR A 82 2.59 -7.35 1.91
CA THR A 82 2.04 -7.70 3.23
C THR A 82 2.67 -6.87 4.34
N PHE A 83 3.96 -6.58 4.24
CA PHE A 83 4.66 -5.73 5.19
C PHE A 83 4.10 -4.31 5.15
N THR A 84 3.88 -3.71 3.98
CA THR A 84 3.30 -2.36 3.87
C THR A 84 1.86 -2.30 4.38
N ILE A 85 1.02 -3.29 4.04
CA ILE A 85 -0.41 -3.28 4.39
C ILE A 85 -0.65 -3.63 5.86
N THR A 86 -0.08 -4.74 6.33
CA THR A 86 -0.33 -5.26 7.69
C THR A 86 0.76 -4.86 8.66
N GLY A 87 2.02 -4.90 8.21
CA GLY A 87 3.20 -4.63 9.05
C GLY A 87 3.90 -5.88 9.56
N GLY A 88 4.98 -5.64 10.30
CA GLY A 88 5.69 -6.67 11.06
C GLY A 88 5.01 -6.97 12.39
N ALA A 89 5.10 -8.23 12.83
CA ALA A 89 4.49 -8.69 14.09
C ALA A 89 5.30 -8.33 15.35
N GLU A 90 6.59 -7.98 15.19
CA GLU A 90 7.53 -7.93 16.32
C GLU A 90 7.64 -6.56 16.99
N ARG A 91 7.55 -5.47 16.22
CA ARG A 91 7.76 -4.10 16.73
C ARG A 91 6.55 -3.23 16.46
N TYR A 92 6.13 -2.45 17.45
CA TYR A 92 5.00 -1.53 17.34
C TYR A 92 5.16 -0.50 16.20
N GLY A 93 6.40 -0.07 15.95
CA GLY A 93 6.75 0.83 14.86
C GLY A 93 6.61 0.22 13.46
N ASP A 94 6.65 -1.11 13.36
CA ASP A 94 6.62 -1.83 12.08
C ASP A 94 5.20 -2.14 11.60
N ARG A 95 4.17 -1.75 12.37
CA ARG A 95 2.75 -1.87 11.99
C ARG A 95 2.47 -1.09 10.70
N GLY A 96 1.74 -1.71 9.77
CA GLY A 96 1.46 -1.18 8.45
C GLY A 96 0.23 -0.27 8.38
N ILE A 97 -0.28 -0.10 7.16
CA ILE A 97 -1.41 0.79 6.84
C ILE A 97 -2.69 0.42 7.61
N ILE A 98 -3.12 -0.84 7.63
CA ILE A 98 -4.39 -1.26 8.25
C ILE A 98 -4.45 -0.89 9.75
N PRO A 99 -3.51 -1.36 10.61
CA PRO A 99 -3.59 -1.07 12.04
C PRO A 99 -3.43 0.42 12.36
N ARG A 100 -2.65 1.18 11.57
CA ARG A 100 -2.51 2.63 11.75
C ARG A 100 -3.79 3.37 11.37
N THR A 101 -4.43 2.97 10.27
CA THR A 101 -5.71 3.56 9.81
C THR A 101 -6.81 3.33 10.83
N LEU A 102 -6.96 2.10 11.34
CA LEU A 102 -7.94 1.81 12.39
C LEU A 102 -7.68 2.68 13.63
N SER A 103 -6.44 2.70 14.12
CA SER A 103 -6.07 3.54 15.27
C SER A 103 -6.38 5.02 15.05
N TYR A 104 -6.13 5.54 13.84
CA TYR A 104 -6.41 6.93 13.50
C TYR A 104 -7.91 7.22 13.48
N LEU A 105 -8.72 6.38 12.84
CA LEU A 105 -10.17 6.57 12.75
C LEU A 105 -10.82 6.60 14.13
N PHE A 106 -10.49 5.64 15.00
CA PHE A 106 -11.03 5.61 16.36
C PHE A 106 -10.58 6.84 17.19
N GLN A 107 -9.34 7.31 17.02
CA GLN A 107 -8.90 8.56 17.63
C GLN A 107 -9.69 9.79 17.14
N GLN A 108 -10.14 9.82 15.88
CA GLN A 108 -10.99 10.91 15.39
C GLN A 108 -12.41 10.80 15.91
N PHE A 109 -12.95 9.59 16.06
CA PHE A 109 -14.26 9.36 16.65
C PHE A 109 -14.34 9.91 18.08
N ASP A 110 -13.30 9.71 18.88
CA ASP A 110 -13.23 10.19 20.26
C ASP A 110 -13.13 11.73 20.38
N LYS A 111 -12.66 12.42 19.33
CA LYS A 111 -12.49 13.88 19.35
C LYS A 111 -13.77 14.66 19.06
N ASP A 112 -14.70 14.08 18.30
CA ASP A 112 -15.94 14.75 17.88
C ASP A 112 -17.14 14.10 18.57
N THR A 113 -17.41 14.54 19.79
CA THR A 113 -18.53 14.06 20.62
C THR A 113 -19.90 14.55 20.12
N SER A 114 -19.95 15.40 19.09
CA SER A 114 -21.20 15.86 18.48
C SER A 114 -21.84 14.82 17.57
N LYS A 115 -21.08 13.81 17.15
CA LYS A 115 -21.51 12.75 16.23
C LYS A 115 -21.58 11.40 16.93
N VAL A 116 -22.47 10.55 16.43
CA VAL A 116 -22.54 9.13 16.81
C VAL A 116 -21.93 8.32 15.67
N TYR A 117 -20.86 7.60 15.96
CA TYR A 117 -20.16 6.76 14.99
C TYR A 117 -20.59 5.29 15.12
N SER A 118 -20.68 4.61 13.98
CA SER A 118 -20.82 3.15 13.90
C SER A 118 -19.79 2.63 12.91
N ALA A 119 -18.96 1.69 13.33
CA ALA A 119 -17.94 1.07 12.51
C ALA A 119 -18.27 -0.41 12.28
N ARG A 120 -18.11 -0.88 11.04
CA ARG A 120 -18.26 -2.27 10.62
C ARG A 120 -17.03 -2.67 9.80
N VAL A 121 -16.61 -3.92 9.93
CA VAL A 121 -15.44 -4.45 9.23
C VAL A 121 -15.82 -5.78 8.62
N SER A 122 -15.54 -5.94 7.34
CA SER A 122 -15.52 -7.23 6.62
C SER A 122 -14.06 -7.53 6.25
N TYR A 123 -13.67 -8.80 6.25
CA TYR A 123 -12.32 -9.20 5.84
C TYR A 123 -12.41 -10.40 4.91
N LEU A 124 -12.00 -10.21 3.66
CA LEU A 124 -12.31 -11.12 2.56
C LEU A 124 -11.04 -11.52 1.82
N GLU A 125 -10.99 -12.77 1.35
CA GLU A 125 -9.98 -13.27 0.43
C GLU A 125 -10.63 -13.72 -0.87
N ILE A 126 -9.99 -13.40 -2.00
CA ILE A 126 -10.35 -13.93 -3.31
C ILE A 126 -9.21 -14.83 -3.76
N TYR A 127 -9.49 -16.12 -3.90
CA TYR A 127 -8.51 -17.11 -4.33
C TYR A 127 -9.13 -18.03 -5.37
N ASN A 128 -8.47 -18.11 -6.54
CA ASN A 128 -8.91 -18.93 -7.67
C ASN A 128 -10.39 -18.70 -8.03
N GLU A 129 -10.78 -17.44 -8.21
CA GLU A 129 -12.16 -17.00 -8.51
C GLU A 129 -13.22 -17.34 -7.45
N ASN A 130 -12.81 -17.82 -6.27
CA ASN A 130 -13.69 -18.06 -5.12
C ASN A 130 -13.48 -17.02 -4.04
N GLY A 131 -14.56 -16.63 -3.38
CA GLY A 131 -14.54 -15.73 -2.23
C GLY A 131 -14.53 -16.48 -0.91
N TYR A 132 -13.81 -15.96 0.07
CA TYR A 132 -13.74 -16.50 1.43
C TYR A 132 -13.92 -15.36 2.43
N ASP A 133 -14.84 -15.52 3.39
CA ASP A 133 -14.91 -14.66 4.56
C ASP A 133 -13.86 -15.11 5.58
N LEU A 134 -12.89 -14.23 5.85
CA LEU A 134 -11.79 -14.49 6.79
C LEU A 134 -12.22 -14.33 8.25
N LEU A 135 -13.42 -13.81 8.51
CA LEU A 135 -14.02 -13.71 9.84
C LEU A 135 -15.00 -14.85 10.12
N ASP A 136 -15.42 -15.62 9.10
CA ASP A 136 -16.22 -16.83 9.28
C ASP A 136 -15.32 -18.03 9.61
N PRO A 137 -15.43 -18.63 10.82
CA PRO A 137 -14.62 -19.78 11.21
C PRO A 137 -14.86 -21.02 10.34
N ARG A 138 -15.96 -21.10 9.60
CA ARG A 138 -16.24 -22.21 8.68
C ARG A 138 -15.35 -22.16 7.44
N HIS A 139 -14.90 -20.97 7.05
CA HIS A 139 -14.01 -20.73 5.92
C HIS A 139 -14.49 -21.42 4.62
N GLU A 140 -15.81 -21.39 4.41
CA GLU A 140 -16.46 -21.99 3.25
C GLU A 140 -16.31 -21.07 2.03
N ALA A 141 -16.09 -21.67 0.85
CA ALA A 141 -16.08 -20.91 -0.39
C ALA A 141 -17.50 -20.40 -0.69
N ALA A 142 -17.60 -19.10 -0.98
CA ALA A 142 -18.83 -18.44 -1.36
C ALA A 142 -18.65 -17.73 -2.71
N LYS A 143 -19.76 -17.44 -3.37
CA LYS A 143 -19.72 -16.52 -4.51
C LYS A 143 -19.44 -15.11 -4.00
N LEU A 144 -18.78 -14.31 -4.85
CA LEU A 144 -18.47 -12.91 -4.54
C LEU A 144 -19.71 -12.07 -4.18
N GLU A 145 -20.86 -12.39 -4.77
CA GLU A 145 -22.15 -11.71 -4.50
C GLU A 145 -22.77 -12.06 -3.13
N ASP A 146 -22.34 -13.17 -2.54
CA ASP A 146 -22.88 -13.69 -1.27
C ASP A 146 -21.99 -13.31 -0.05
N LEU A 147 -20.87 -12.62 -0.28
CA LEU A 147 -19.97 -12.14 0.77
C LEU A 147 -20.56 -10.92 1.51
N PRO A 148 -20.23 -10.74 2.81
CA PRO A 148 -20.80 -9.68 3.66
C PRO A 148 -20.35 -8.26 3.34
#